data_AF-A0A973D839-F1
#
_entry.id   AF-A0A973D839-F1
#
_cell.length_a   1.000
_cell.length_b   1.000
_cell.length_c   1.000
_cell.angle_alpha   90.00
_cell.angle_beta   90.00
_cell.angle_gamma   90.00
#
_symmetry.space_group_name_H-M   'P 1'
#
loop_
_entity.id
_entity.type
_entity.pdbx_description
1 polymer ?
#
loop_
_entity_poly.entity_id
_entity_poly.type
_entity_poly.pdbx_seq_one_letter_code
_entity_poly.pdbx_strand_id
1 'polypeptide(L)'
;MRPETQNMWLALGLLLFSILLLFGERALRSCRRVLGMETDKKRSPSPSRTRIDQSAARDELVAQGIDGDEADLLLTLLAGSEAVDLTRLLNSRFAFEDALERGLTTDPDLLQDLDHRRALDRIRIRRGWEVSGEVSQALAIPVEEEELLIQGPDGVSLRTVMIHRDAQSLAVRVVESSEPTGGAARWQVGDDLQVSFYRHDSGCFLF
;
A
#
# COMPACT_ATOMS: atom_id res chain seq x y z
N MET A 1 -21.91 42.40 -25.97
CA MET A 1 -22.00 41.18 -25.14
C MET A 1 -21.08 41.37 -23.94
N ARG A 2 -21.55 41.07 -22.71
CA ARG A 2 -20.79 41.36 -21.48
C ARG A 2 -19.68 40.30 -21.28
N PRO A 3 -18.43 40.69 -20.98
CA PRO A 3 -17.29 39.77 -20.91
C PRO A 3 -17.47 38.66 -19.86
N GLU A 4 -18.23 38.91 -18.81
CA GLU A 4 -18.58 37.94 -17.77
C GLU A 4 -19.36 36.74 -18.31
N THR A 5 -20.22 36.96 -19.31
CA THR A 5 -20.98 35.87 -19.93
C THR A 5 -20.09 34.96 -20.76
N GLN A 6 -19.08 35.51 -21.46
CA GLN A 6 -18.15 34.72 -22.27
C GLN A 6 -17.24 33.83 -21.41
N ASN A 7 -16.78 34.32 -20.27
CA ASN A 7 -15.96 33.55 -19.34
C ASN A 7 -16.75 32.40 -18.69
N MET A 8 -18.04 32.61 -18.40
CA MET A 8 -18.95 31.56 -17.92
C MET A 8 -19.15 30.45 -18.95
N TRP A 9 -19.36 30.81 -20.23
CA TRP A 9 -19.51 29.82 -21.31
C TRP A 9 -18.23 29.03 -21.56
N LEU A 10 -17.06 29.67 -21.45
CA LEU A 10 -15.75 29.00 -21.55
C LEU A 10 -15.52 28.03 -20.38
N ALA A 11 -15.81 28.44 -19.15
CA ALA A 11 -15.68 27.59 -17.97
C ALA A 11 -16.64 26.38 -18.03
N LEU A 12 -17.88 26.59 -18.45
CA LEU A 12 -18.87 25.52 -18.65
C LEU A 12 -18.43 24.56 -19.77
N GLY A 13 -17.88 25.09 -20.87
CA GLY A 13 -17.37 24.30 -21.98
C GLY A 13 -16.19 23.42 -21.57
N LEU A 14 -15.23 23.96 -20.80
CA LEU A 14 -14.09 23.20 -20.27
C LEU A 14 -14.52 22.12 -19.29
N LEU A 15 -15.50 22.40 -18.45
CA LEU A 15 -16.02 21.45 -17.46
C LEU A 15 -16.78 20.31 -18.16
N LEU A 16 -17.59 20.60 -19.18
CA LEU A 16 -18.24 19.57 -19.99
C LEU A 16 -17.22 18.74 -20.77
N PHE A 17 -16.16 19.37 -21.30
CA PHE A 17 -15.09 18.66 -22.01
C PHE A 17 -14.29 17.73 -21.08
N SER A 18 -14.00 18.15 -19.84
CA SER A 18 -13.30 17.30 -18.87
C SER A 18 -14.14 16.09 -18.44
N ILE A 19 -15.45 16.28 -18.26
CA ILE A 19 -16.39 15.18 -17.98
C ILE A 19 -16.44 14.21 -19.17
N LEU A 20 -16.50 14.71 -20.40
CA LEU A 20 -16.49 13.89 -21.61
C LEU A 20 -15.19 13.09 -21.76
N LEU A 21 -14.03 13.66 -21.42
CA LEU A 21 -12.76 12.94 -21.43
C LEU A 21 -12.72 11.84 -20.36
N LEU A 22 -13.21 12.11 -19.14
CA LEU A 22 -13.27 11.12 -18.06
C LEU A 22 -14.21 9.94 -18.40
N PHE A 23 -15.35 10.21 -19.02
CA PHE A 23 -16.26 9.16 -19.48
C PHE A 23 -15.75 8.45 -20.73
N GLY A 24 -15.09 9.16 -21.65
CA GLY A 24 -14.46 8.60 -22.84
C GLY A 24 -13.33 7.62 -22.49
N GLU A 25 -12.48 7.96 -21.52
CA GLU A 25 -11.44 7.05 -21.04
C GLU A 25 -12.00 5.81 -20.35
N ARG A 26 -13.06 5.96 -19.54
CA ARG A 26 -13.74 4.82 -18.92
C ARG A 26 -14.41 3.91 -19.94
N ALA A 27 -15.05 4.48 -20.96
CA ALA A 27 -15.65 3.75 -22.06
C ALA A 27 -14.59 3.03 -22.92
N LEU A 28 -13.47 3.67 -23.22
CA LEU A 28 -12.35 3.06 -23.95
C LEU A 28 -11.70 1.92 -23.15
N ARG A 29 -11.52 2.06 -21.84
CA ARG A 29 -11.00 0.97 -20.98
C ARG A 29 -11.99 -0.19 -20.84
N SER A 30 -13.30 0.06 -20.84
CA SER A 30 -14.31 -1.00 -20.88
C SER A 30 -14.40 -1.67 -22.25
N CYS A 31 -14.39 -0.90 -23.34
CA CYS A 31 -14.37 -1.47 -24.70
C CYS A 31 -13.11 -2.29 -24.95
N ARG A 32 -11.94 -1.89 -24.42
CA ARG A 32 -10.70 -2.68 -24.53
C ARG A 32 -10.75 -3.98 -23.73
N ARG A 33 -11.58 -4.07 -22.69
CA ARG A 33 -11.87 -5.32 -21.96
C ARG A 33 -12.88 -6.22 -22.68
N VAL A 34 -13.83 -5.64 -23.44
CA VAL A 34 -14.89 -6.39 -24.13
C VAL A 34 -14.47 -6.85 -25.54
N LEU A 35 -13.61 -6.11 -26.23
CA LEU A 35 -13.24 -6.38 -27.63
C LEU A 35 -12.02 -7.28 -27.83
N GLY A 36 -11.53 -7.97 -26.79
CA GLY A 36 -10.64 -9.15 -26.89
C GLY A 36 -9.81 -9.25 -28.18
N MET A 37 -8.99 -8.23 -28.48
CA MET A 37 -8.05 -8.30 -29.60
C MET A 37 -6.77 -8.97 -29.09
N GLU A 38 -6.90 -10.26 -28.80
CA GLU A 38 -5.80 -11.20 -28.92
C GLU A 38 -5.47 -11.32 -30.40
N THR A 39 -4.39 -10.68 -30.84
CA THR A 39 -3.73 -11.10 -32.07
C THR A 39 -3.03 -12.41 -31.81
N ASP A 40 -3.77 -13.47 -32.07
CA ASP A 40 -3.37 -14.85 -31.97
C ASP A 40 -2.24 -15.17 -32.97
N LYS A 41 -1.10 -15.65 -32.48
CA LYS A 41 -0.16 -16.40 -33.31
C LYS A 41 0.51 -17.54 -32.54
N LYS A 42 -0.24 -18.64 -32.54
CA LYS A 42 0.17 -20.05 -32.66
C LYS A 42 0.73 -20.78 -31.44
N ARG A 43 -0.02 -21.85 -31.17
CA ARG A 43 0.27 -23.15 -30.51
C ARG A 43 0.06 -23.20 -28.99
N SER A 44 -1.12 -23.70 -28.66
CA SER A 44 -1.43 -24.49 -27.47
C SER A 44 -0.33 -25.54 -27.19
N PRO A 45 -0.15 -25.92 -25.92
CA PRO A 45 -1.08 -26.86 -25.32
C PRO A 45 -1.76 -26.28 -24.07
N SER A 46 -3.04 -26.62 -23.93
CA SER A 46 -3.85 -26.69 -22.71
C SER A 46 -3.20 -26.13 -21.42
N PRO A 47 -3.79 -25.12 -20.73
CA PRO A 47 -3.34 -24.76 -19.41
C PRO A 47 -3.73 -25.92 -18.48
N SER A 48 -2.79 -26.84 -18.30
CA SER A 48 -2.70 -27.56 -17.05
C SER A 48 -2.70 -26.49 -15.97
N ARG A 49 -3.61 -26.61 -14.99
CA ARG A 49 -3.56 -25.87 -13.75
C ARG A 49 -2.12 -25.95 -13.25
N THR A 50 -1.31 -24.92 -13.49
CA THR A 50 -0.03 -24.74 -12.83
C THR A 50 -0.38 -24.40 -11.41
N ARG A 51 -0.62 -25.44 -10.61
CA ARG A 51 -0.62 -25.37 -9.17
C ARG A 51 0.76 -24.79 -8.86
N ILE A 52 0.80 -23.51 -8.53
CA ILE A 52 2.01 -22.85 -8.08
C ILE A 52 2.59 -23.75 -7.00
N ASP A 53 3.83 -24.21 -7.20
CA ASP A 53 4.50 -25.02 -6.21
C ASP A 53 4.80 -24.11 -5.02
N GLN A 54 3.87 -24.10 -4.07
CA GLN A 54 3.93 -23.24 -2.88
C GLN A 54 5.22 -23.47 -2.09
N SER A 55 5.80 -24.69 -2.17
CA SER A 55 7.10 -24.97 -1.56
C SER A 55 8.21 -24.20 -2.24
N ALA A 56 8.28 -24.24 -3.58
CA ALA A 56 9.29 -23.53 -4.35
C ALA A 56 9.15 -22.00 -4.22
N ALA A 57 7.92 -21.49 -4.21
CA ALA A 57 7.65 -20.07 -3.99
C ALA A 57 8.05 -19.62 -2.58
N ARG A 58 7.86 -20.47 -1.56
CA ARG A 58 8.29 -20.19 -0.19
C ARG A 58 9.82 -20.16 -0.07
N ASP A 59 10.51 -21.11 -0.70
CA ASP A 59 11.98 -21.14 -0.70
C ASP A 59 12.56 -19.89 -1.39
N GLU A 60 11.92 -19.41 -2.47
CA GLU A 60 12.30 -18.16 -3.13
C GLU A 60 12.10 -16.92 -2.24
N LEU A 61 10.99 -16.86 -1.49
CA LEU A 61 10.74 -15.78 -0.53
C LEU A 61 11.78 -15.77 0.60
N VAL A 62 12.08 -16.93 1.16
CA VAL A 62 13.11 -17.08 2.21
C VAL A 62 14.48 -16.67 1.67
N ALA A 63 14.82 -17.01 0.42
CA ALA A 63 16.06 -16.57 -0.22
C ALA A 63 16.13 -15.03 -0.38
N GLN A 64 14.99 -14.35 -0.48
CA GLN A 64 14.89 -12.88 -0.48
C GLN A 64 14.81 -12.27 0.94
N GLY A 65 14.93 -13.10 1.98
CA GLY A 65 14.83 -12.68 3.38
C GLY A 65 13.40 -12.29 3.80
N ILE A 66 12.40 -12.90 3.17
CA ILE A 66 10.97 -12.76 3.48
C ILE A 66 10.49 -14.10 4.05
N ASP A 67 10.10 -14.10 5.31
CA ASP A 67 9.70 -15.30 6.05
C ASP A 67 8.48 -15.04 6.96
N GLY A 68 8.04 -16.09 7.67
CA GLY A 68 6.90 -16.03 8.59
C GLY A 68 5.63 -15.47 7.94
N ASP A 69 4.96 -14.55 8.65
CA ASP A 69 3.69 -13.94 8.24
C ASP A 69 3.79 -13.14 6.93
N GLU A 70 4.98 -12.60 6.59
CA GLU A 70 5.17 -11.93 5.30
C GLU A 70 5.07 -12.93 4.15
N ALA A 71 5.74 -14.07 4.29
CA ALA A 71 5.70 -15.12 3.29
C ALA A 71 4.29 -15.73 3.19
N ASP A 72 3.64 -15.98 4.33
CA ASP A 72 2.32 -16.58 4.36
C ASP A 72 1.24 -15.65 3.75
N LEU A 73 1.32 -14.34 3.99
CA LEU A 73 0.46 -13.35 3.34
C LEU A 73 0.69 -13.32 1.82
N LEU A 74 1.96 -13.28 1.36
CA LEU A 74 2.29 -13.25 -0.07
C LEU A 74 1.85 -14.51 -0.80
N LEU A 75 2.02 -15.68 -0.18
CA LEU A 75 1.55 -16.95 -0.75
C LEU A 75 0.02 -16.99 -0.84
N THR A 76 -0.69 -16.41 0.15
CA THR A 76 -2.15 -16.28 0.12
C THR A 76 -2.62 -15.39 -1.03
N LEU A 77 -1.98 -14.23 -1.21
CA LEU A 77 -2.27 -13.32 -2.32
C LEU A 77 -1.93 -13.93 -3.69
N LEU A 78 -0.85 -14.69 -3.77
CA LEU A 78 -0.43 -15.40 -4.97
C LEU A 78 -1.43 -16.50 -5.35
N ALA A 79 -1.93 -17.26 -4.37
CA ALA A 79 -2.93 -18.31 -4.59
C ALA A 79 -4.27 -17.76 -5.09
N GLY A 80 -4.66 -16.56 -4.65
CA GLY A 80 -5.86 -15.86 -5.11
C GLY A 80 -5.73 -15.18 -6.48
N SER A 81 -4.53 -15.21 -7.09
CA SER A 81 -4.24 -14.45 -8.30
C SER A 81 -3.74 -15.34 -9.44
N GLU A 82 -4.69 -15.79 -10.29
CA GLU A 82 -4.40 -16.69 -11.42
C GLU A 82 -3.43 -16.12 -12.48
N ALA A 83 -3.17 -14.81 -12.47
CA ALA A 83 -2.39 -14.12 -13.49
C ALA A 83 -1.11 -13.44 -12.97
N VAL A 84 -0.78 -13.59 -11.69
CA VAL A 84 0.36 -12.89 -11.08
C VAL A 84 1.43 -13.91 -10.69
N ASP A 85 2.59 -13.79 -11.33
CA ASP A 85 3.83 -14.45 -10.93
C ASP A 85 4.41 -13.76 -9.68
N LEU A 86 5.12 -14.51 -8.84
CA LEU A 86 5.71 -14.03 -7.57
C LEU A 86 6.62 -12.81 -7.82
N THR A 87 7.42 -12.86 -8.88
CA THR A 87 8.27 -11.74 -9.29
C THR A 87 7.47 -10.46 -9.56
N ARG A 88 6.30 -10.59 -10.19
CA ARG A 88 5.44 -9.45 -10.51
C ARG A 88 4.73 -8.93 -9.26
N LEU A 89 4.30 -9.83 -8.38
CA LEU A 89 3.69 -9.49 -7.09
C LEU A 89 4.63 -8.65 -6.24
N LEU A 90 5.92 -9.02 -6.20
CA LEU A 90 6.93 -8.38 -5.33
C LEU A 90 7.51 -7.09 -5.89
N ASN A 91 7.49 -6.89 -7.20
CA ASN A 91 8.16 -5.75 -7.85
C ASN A 91 7.20 -4.70 -8.42
N SER A 92 5.89 -4.99 -8.47
CA SER A 92 4.89 -4.04 -8.95
C SER A 92 3.87 -3.70 -7.87
N ARG A 93 3.93 -2.46 -7.36
CA ARG A 93 2.93 -1.92 -6.42
C ARG A 93 1.51 -2.14 -6.91
N PHE A 94 1.24 -1.86 -8.18
CA PHE A 94 -0.11 -2.05 -8.76
C PHE A 94 -0.55 -3.51 -8.75
N ALA A 95 0.35 -4.45 -9.08
CA ALA A 95 0.01 -5.87 -9.07
C ALA A 95 -0.20 -6.39 -7.64
N PHE A 96 0.56 -5.87 -6.68
CA PHE A 96 0.41 -6.19 -5.27
C PHE A 96 -0.92 -5.70 -4.70
N GLU A 97 -1.25 -4.42 -4.89
CA GLU A 97 -2.50 -3.84 -4.36
C GLU A 97 -3.73 -4.46 -5.04
N ASP A 98 -3.67 -4.76 -6.34
CA ASP A 98 -4.75 -5.48 -7.05
C ASP A 98 -4.91 -6.92 -6.55
N ALA A 99 -3.81 -7.61 -6.22
CA ALA A 99 -3.88 -8.93 -5.60
C ALA A 99 -4.42 -8.86 -4.17
N LEU A 100 -4.07 -7.83 -3.41
CA LEU A 100 -4.59 -7.57 -2.07
C LEU A 100 -6.09 -7.28 -2.08
N GLU A 101 -6.56 -6.43 -3.00
CA GLU A 101 -7.98 -6.12 -3.17
C GLU A 101 -8.79 -7.38 -3.51
N ARG A 102 -8.28 -8.21 -4.41
CA ARG A 102 -8.89 -9.51 -4.75
C ARG A 102 -8.85 -10.48 -3.57
N GLY A 103 -7.75 -10.52 -2.83
CA GLY A 103 -7.59 -11.30 -1.61
C GLY A 103 -8.66 -10.93 -0.58
N LEU A 104 -8.81 -9.63 -0.29
CA LEU A 104 -9.81 -9.10 0.64
C LEU A 104 -11.26 -9.29 0.17
N THR A 105 -11.49 -9.28 -1.13
CA THR A 105 -12.82 -9.60 -1.68
C THR A 105 -13.16 -11.08 -1.49
N THR A 106 -12.16 -11.95 -1.51
CA THR A 106 -12.32 -13.41 -1.37
C THR A 106 -12.39 -13.82 0.10
N ASP A 107 -11.52 -13.23 0.93
CA ASP A 107 -11.44 -13.42 2.37
C ASP A 107 -11.40 -12.04 3.05
N PRO A 108 -12.55 -11.50 3.48
CA PRO A 108 -12.61 -10.20 4.13
C PRO A 108 -11.94 -10.20 5.51
N ASP A 109 -11.67 -11.37 6.08
CA ASP A 109 -11.09 -11.51 7.41
C ASP A 109 -9.55 -11.62 7.37
N LEU A 110 -8.95 -11.66 6.18
CA LEU A 110 -7.50 -11.78 5.96
C LEU A 110 -6.67 -10.76 6.77
N LEU A 111 -7.17 -9.53 6.91
CA LEU A 111 -6.52 -8.46 7.65
C LEU A 111 -7.14 -8.19 9.03
N GLN A 112 -8.04 -9.04 9.53
CA GLN A 112 -8.45 -8.96 10.93
C GLN A 112 -7.29 -9.32 11.86
N ASP A 113 -6.47 -10.29 11.43
CA ASP A 113 -5.26 -10.67 12.15
C ASP A 113 -4.26 -9.49 12.18
N LEU A 114 -3.73 -9.23 13.37
CA LEU A 114 -2.72 -8.20 13.58
C LEU A 114 -1.41 -8.56 12.89
N ASP A 115 -1.06 -9.85 12.85
CA ASP A 115 0.21 -10.29 12.30
C ASP A 115 0.24 -10.17 10.77
N HIS A 116 -0.87 -10.46 10.09
CA HIS A 116 -1.02 -10.19 8.65
C HIS A 116 -1.00 -8.69 8.31
N ARG A 117 -1.58 -7.82 9.14
CA ARG A 117 -1.49 -6.36 8.94
C ARG A 117 -0.07 -5.84 9.10
N ARG A 118 0.63 -6.29 10.15
CA ARG A 118 2.05 -5.96 10.34
C ARG A 118 2.90 -6.49 9.19
N ALA A 119 2.61 -7.69 8.69
CA ALA A 119 3.28 -8.26 7.53
C ALA A 119 3.06 -7.41 6.26
N LEU A 120 1.83 -6.96 6.02
CA LEU A 120 1.50 -6.04 4.93
C LEU A 120 2.33 -4.74 5.01
N ASP A 121 2.41 -4.14 6.19
CA ASP A 121 3.21 -2.93 6.40
C ASP A 121 4.71 -3.18 6.16
N ARG A 122 5.26 -4.29 6.67
CA ARG A 122 6.66 -4.67 6.44
C ARG A 122 6.95 -4.88 4.95
N ILE A 123 6.06 -5.52 4.20
CA ILE A 123 6.20 -5.71 2.75
C ILE A 123 6.22 -4.36 2.03
N ARG A 124 5.28 -3.46 2.34
CA ARG A 124 5.21 -2.12 1.73
C ARG A 124 6.46 -1.30 2.03
N ILE A 125 6.94 -1.31 3.28
CA ILE A 125 8.18 -0.64 3.71
C ILE A 125 9.38 -1.21 2.95
N ARG A 126 9.54 -2.54 2.93
CA ARG A 126 10.65 -3.22 2.27
C ARG A 126 10.75 -2.87 0.78
N ARG A 127 9.61 -2.65 0.14
CA ARG A 127 9.52 -2.33 -1.30
C ARG A 127 9.47 -0.83 -1.60
N GLY A 128 9.49 0.03 -0.57
CA GLY A 128 9.36 1.49 -0.75
C GLY A 128 8.02 1.89 -1.37
N TRP A 129 6.97 1.11 -1.16
CA TRP A 129 5.62 1.37 -1.68
C TRP A 129 4.75 2.19 -0.73
N GLU A 130 5.41 3.04 0.04
CA GLU A 130 4.80 3.91 1.04
C GLU A 130 3.53 4.54 0.46
N VAL A 131 2.42 4.21 1.11
CA VAL A 131 1.13 4.72 0.74
C VAL A 131 1.02 6.06 1.46
N SER A 132 1.15 7.17 0.74
CA SER A 132 0.59 8.45 1.20
C SER A 132 -0.83 8.14 1.67
N GLY A 133 -1.17 8.46 2.93
CA GLY A 133 -2.28 7.81 3.65
C GLY A 133 -3.68 7.95 3.02
N GLU A 134 -3.80 8.69 1.93
CA GLU A 134 -5.00 8.85 1.11
C GLU A 134 -5.58 7.54 0.53
N VAL A 135 -4.77 6.49 0.26
CA VAL A 135 -5.24 5.30 -0.48
C VAL A 135 -5.58 4.10 0.41
N SER A 136 -5.17 4.08 1.70
CA SER A 136 -5.38 2.90 2.56
C SER A 136 -6.62 2.95 3.46
N GLN A 137 -7.40 4.03 3.44
CA GLN A 137 -8.44 4.27 4.44
C GLN A 137 -9.85 4.42 3.83
N ALA A 138 -10.75 3.51 4.22
CA ALA A 138 -12.20 3.72 4.10
C ALA A 138 -12.74 4.76 5.10
N LEU A 139 -11.88 5.33 5.95
CA LEU A 139 -12.20 6.39 6.92
C LEU A 139 -11.11 7.45 6.84
N ALA A 140 -11.32 8.41 5.95
CA ALA A 140 -10.37 9.48 5.66
C ALA A 140 -10.03 10.30 6.91
N ILE A 141 -8.76 10.25 7.30
CA ILE A 141 -8.05 11.43 7.78
C ILE A 141 -6.87 11.62 6.81
N PRO A 142 -6.75 12.79 6.13
CA PRO A 142 -5.62 13.03 5.24
C PRO A 142 -4.33 12.95 6.06
N VAL A 143 -3.50 11.96 5.76
CA VAL A 143 -2.16 11.85 6.36
C VAL A 143 -1.27 12.82 5.61
N GLU A 144 -1.21 14.06 6.09
CA GLU A 144 0.00 14.87 5.93
C GLU A 144 1.18 14.06 6.52
N GLU A 145 2.40 14.23 6.02
CA GLU A 145 3.59 13.54 6.57
C GLU A 145 3.76 13.93 8.05
N GLU A 146 3.07 13.23 8.95
CA GLU A 146 3.01 13.55 10.37
C GLU A 146 4.28 13.01 11.03
N GLU A 147 5.08 13.95 11.50
CA GLU A 147 6.28 13.64 12.28
C GLU A 147 5.88 13.32 13.73
N LEU A 148 6.30 12.15 14.20
CA LEU A 148 6.02 11.63 15.53
C LEU A 148 7.32 11.48 16.32
N LEU A 149 7.29 11.93 17.57
CA LEU A 149 8.30 11.59 18.56
C LEU A 149 7.78 10.39 19.37
N ILE A 150 8.51 9.28 19.32
CA ILE A 150 8.21 8.08 20.10
C ILE A 150 9.29 7.92 21.16
N GLN A 151 8.91 7.91 22.43
CA GLN A 151 9.83 7.69 23.54
C GLN A 151 9.57 6.33 24.17
N GLY A 152 10.63 5.55 24.33
CA GLY A 152 10.60 4.25 24.98
C GLY A 152 10.89 4.31 26.48
N PRO A 153 10.73 3.16 27.17
CA PRO A 153 10.90 3.06 28.62
C PRO A 153 12.35 3.29 29.08
N ASP A 154 13.31 3.10 28.19
CA ASP A 154 14.74 3.35 28.38
C ASP A 154 15.13 4.83 28.21
N GLY A 155 14.16 5.70 27.91
CA GLY A 155 14.39 7.11 27.65
C GLY A 155 14.95 7.39 26.25
N VAL A 156 15.07 6.37 25.39
CA VAL A 156 15.40 6.55 23.98
C VAL A 156 14.23 7.22 23.28
N SER A 157 14.52 8.24 22.49
CA SER A 157 13.54 8.96 21.69
C SER A 157 13.84 8.76 20.21
N LEU A 158 12.82 8.37 19.46
CA LEU A 158 12.85 8.22 18.02
C LEU A 158 12.02 9.33 17.40
N ARG A 159 12.65 10.12 16.54
CA ARG A 159 11.98 11.02 15.63
C ARG A 159 11.60 10.22 14.40
N THR A 160 10.32 10.18 14.08
CA THR A 160 9.78 9.28 13.07
C THR A 160 8.78 9.98 12.17
N VAL A 161 8.56 9.42 10.98
CA VAL A 161 7.49 9.84 10.07
C VAL A 161 6.50 8.71 9.95
N MET A 162 5.22 9.01 10.15
CA MET A 162 4.14 8.03 10.01
C MET A 162 4.01 7.57 8.56
N ILE A 163 4.07 6.25 8.35
CA ILE A 163 3.91 5.59 7.05
C ILE A 163 2.52 4.98 6.92
N HIS A 164 2.02 4.40 7.99
CA HIS A 164 0.69 3.78 8.05
C HIS A 164 0.08 3.97 9.44
N ARG A 165 -1.25 4.12 9.46
CA ARG A 165 -2.05 4.16 10.67
C ARG A 165 -3.41 3.54 10.39
N ASP A 166 -3.78 2.58 11.22
CA ASP A 166 -5.15 2.07 11.32
C ASP A 166 -5.68 2.21 12.74
N ALA A 167 -6.80 1.55 13.04
CA ALA A 167 -7.42 1.61 14.36
C ALA A 167 -6.62 0.92 15.47
N GLN A 168 -5.60 0.11 15.14
CA GLN A 168 -4.94 -0.78 16.10
C GLN A 168 -3.41 -0.79 15.99
N SER A 169 -2.84 -0.16 14.96
CA SER A 169 -1.44 -0.21 14.63
C SER A 169 -0.98 1.07 13.93
N LEU A 170 0.31 1.31 14.07
CA LEU A 170 1.03 2.44 13.52
C LEU A 170 2.35 1.90 12.95
N ALA A 171 2.61 2.15 11.68
CA ALA A 171 3.90 1.90 11.07
C ALA A 171 4.61 3.24 10.83
N VAL A 172 5.86 3.33 11.28
CA VAL A 172 6.66 4.56 11.21
C VAL A 172 8.03 4.30 10.62
N ARG A 173 8.60 5.31 9.96
CA ARG A 173 10.02 5.34 9.59
C ARG A 173 10.79 6.14 10.62
N VAL A 174 11.87 5.58 11.14
CA VAL A 174 12.80 6.33 11.99
C VAL A 174 13.64 7.27 11.11
N VAL A 175 13.56 8.56 11.40
CA VAL A 175 14.35 9.63 10.76
C VAL A 175 15.60 9.92 11.58
N GLU A 176 15.45 10.01 12.89
CA GLU A 176 16.53 10.32 13.82
C GLU A 176 16.31 9.54 15.13
N SER A 177 17.40 9.09 15.74
CA SER A 177 17.38 8.40 17.03
C SER A 177 18.28 9.13 18.01
N SER A 178 17.83 9.23 19.26
CA SER A 178 18.67 9.75 20.35
C SER A 178 19.77 8.77 20.77
N GLU A 179 19.77 7.52 20.28
CA GLU A 179 20.89 6.61 20.48
C GLU A 179 22.08 7.01 19.57
N PRO A 180 23.25 7.35 20.12
CA PRO A 180 24.41 7.81 19.35
C PRO A 180 25.12 6.68 18.58
N THR A 181 24.67 5.44 18.69
CA THR A 181 25.26 4.28 18.03
C THR A 181 24.15 3.47 17.38
N GLY A 182 24.22 3.30 16.05
CA GLY A 182 23.17 2.73 15.18
C GLY A 182 22.76 1.27 15.43
N GLY A 183 22.41 0.93 16.66
CA GLY A 183 21.65 -0.27 17.02
C GLY A 183 20.15 -0.01 16.88
N ALA A 184 19.39 -1.07 16.67
CA ALA A 184 17.93 -1.00 16.78
C ALA A 184 17.53 -0.74 18.24
N ALA A 185 16.47 0.06 18.45
CA ALA A 185 15.90 0.28 19.77
C ALA A 185 15.57 -1.08 20.43
N ARG A 186 15.93 -1.24 21.71
CA ARG A 186 15.78 -2.52 22.45
C ARG A 186 14.35 -2.79 22.94
N TRP A 187 13.36 -2.13 22.34
CA TRP A 187 11.98 -2.22 22.77
C TRP A 187 11.36 -3.55 22.34
N GLN A 188 10.53 -4.11 23.19
CA GLN A 188 9.82 -5.36 23.00
C GLN A 188 8.30 -5.17 23.07
N VAL A 189 7.56 -6.17 22.60
CA VAL A 189 6.10 -6.20 22.74
C VAL A 189 5.75 -6.17 24.23
N GLY A 190 4.93 -5.19 24.62
CA GLY A 190 4.53 -4.97 26.01
C GLY A 190 5.25 -3.79 26.68
N ASP A 191 6.24 -3.19 26.03
CA ASP A 191 6.83 -1.95 26.50
C ASP A 191 5.87 -0.77 26.33
N ASP A 192 5.75 0.05 27.36
CA ASP A 192 4.98 1.29 27.32
C ASP A 192 5.76 2.32 26.49
N LEU A 193 5.15 2.77 25.39
CA LEU A 193 5.70 3.80 24.50
C LEU A 193 4.87 5.07 24.60
N GLN A 194 5.54 6.21 24.74
CA GLN A 194 4.89 7.52 24.66
C GLN A 194 5.01 8.06 23.23
N VAL A 195 3.86 8.33 22.59
CA VAL A 195 3.80 8.88 21.22
C VAL A 195 3.32 10.32 21.28
N SER A 196 4.09 11.24 20.68
CA SER A 196 3.76 12.67 20.63
C SER A 196 3.81 13.18 19.20
N PHE A 197 2.88 14.04 18.82
CA PHE A 197 2.83 14.64 17.49
C PHE A 197 3.65 15.92 17.45
N TYR A 198 4.55 16.05 16.48
CA TYR A 198 5.28 17.29 16.26
C TYR A 198 4.51 18.20 15.30
N ARG A 199 4.15 19.40 15.76
CA ARG A 199 3.59 20.44 14.88
C ARG A 199 4.71 21.35 14.39
N HIS A 200 5.00 21.30 13.09
CA HIS A 200 5.94 22.21 12.44
C HIS A 200 5.55 23.69 12.64
N ASP A 201 4.26 24.02 12.55
CA ASP A 201 3.78 25.41 12.63
C ASP A 201 4.00 26.05 14.00
N SER A 202 3.93 25.27 15.07
CA SER A 202 4.09 25.76 16.45
C SER A 202 5.43 25.39 17.08
N GLY A 203 6.20 24.48 16.47
CA GLY A 203 7.42 23.92 17.05
C GLY A 203 7.19 23.15 18.36
N CYS A 204 5.96 22.66 18.59
CA CYS A 204 5.54 22.07 19.86
C CYS A 204 5.12 20.61 19.67
N PHE A 205 5.32 19.81 20.72
CA PHE A 205 4.76 18.47 20.83
C PHE A 205 3.35 18.51 21.41
N LEU A 206 2.46 17.72 20.83
CA LEU A 206 1.15 17.40 21.38
C LEU A 206 1.18 15.97 21.90
N PHE A 207 0.74 15.80 23.14
CA PHE A 207 0.68 14.54 23.87
C PHE A 207 -0.76 14.04 23.96
#